data_AF-A0A4S8MHH4-F1
#
_entry.id   AF-A0A4S8MHH4-F1
#
_cell.length_a   1.000
_cell.length_b   1.000
_cell.length_c   1.000
_cell.angle_alpha   90.00
_cell.angle_beta   90.00
_cell.angle_gamma   90.00
#
_symmetry.space_group_name_H-M   'P 1'
#
loop_
_entity.id
_entity.type
_entity.pdbx_description
1 polymer ?
#
loop_
_entity_poly.entity_id
_entity_poly.type
_entity_poly.pdbx_seq_one_letter_code
_entity_poly.pdbx_strand_id
1 'polypeptide(L)'
;MPVLPFDIVQATWLVQVPDRTLSWAELIGERAKALALHTSEVDRIIEGIEKKKIKDTLRYLDTHKAKVRNWNFKPGSLVLVRNTAIEKSLNRKLKPRFLGPCIVVRRTIGGSYVLAEMDGSVLQNKIAAFCVYPYHARRKIKLPDNLTGLTGLSEGELEEIINGPEPDDTPPVELRTEGTIEELPAEIPEDEGWSSTSEE
;
A
#
# COMPACT_ATOMS: atom_id res chain seq x y z
N MET A 1 -6.51 24.01 19.43
CA MET A 1 -5.64 23.39 18.41
C MET A 1 -5.90 24.12 17.10
N PRO A 2 -4.86 24.41 16.28
CA PRO A 2 -5.08 25.00 14.95
C PRO A 2 -6.00 24.09 14.14
N VAL A 3 -6.98 24.68 13.47
CA VAL A 3 -8.02 23.94 12.75
C VAL A 3 -7.64 23.82 11.27
N LEU A 4 -6.92 24.81 10.74
CA LEU A 4 -6.48 24.87 9.35
C LEU A 4 -4.94 24.99 9.24
N PRO A 5 -4.34 24.52 8.12
CA PRO A 5 -2.91 24.72 7.84
C PRO A 5 -2.50 26.21 7.82
N PHE A 6 -3.42 27.08 7.39
CA PHE A 6 -3.23 28.53 7.42
C PHE A 6 -3.08 29.09 8.84
N ASP A 7 -3.78 28.51 9.82
CA ASP A 7 -3.68 28.92 11.23
C ASP A 7 -2.27 28.67 11.78
N ILE A 8 -1.55 27.66 11.27
CA ILE A 8 -0.17 27.37 11.66
C ILE A 8 0.78 28.41 11.07
N VAL A 9 0.59 28.77 9.79
CA VAL A 9 1.44 29.74 9.09
C VAL A 9 1.26 31.16 9.63
N GLN A 10 0.03 31.53 10.00
CA GLN A 10 -0.29 32.87 10.55
C GLN A 10 -0.30 32.91 12.08
N ALA A 11 -0.11 31.76 12.73
CA ALA A 11 -0.24 31.54 14.17
C ALA A 11 -1.49 32.19 14.81
N THR A 12 -2.59 32.30 14.04
CA THR A 12 -3.82 33.02 14.43
C THR A 12 -4.46 32.46 15.71
N TRP A 13 -4.14 31.22 16.06
CA TRP A 13 -4.63 30.52 17.24
C TRP A 13 -3.89 30.85 18.55
N LEU A 14 -2.77 31.60 18.49
CA LEU A 14 -2.06 32.07 19.70
C LEU A 14 -2.85 33.14 20.46
N VAL A 15 -3.78 33.81 19.79
CA VAL A 15 -4.71 34.75 20.41
C VAL A 15 -5.96 33.99 20.80
N GLN A 16 -6.32 33.99 22.08
CA GLN A 16 -7.58 33.41 22.50
C GLN A 16 -8.73 34.20 21.88
N VAL A 17 -9.73 33.49 21.36
CA VAL A 17 -10.95 34.13 20.85
C VAL A 17 -11.60 34.84 22.04
N PRO A 18 -11.84 36.17 21.95
CA PRO A 18 -12.39 36.89 23.09
C PRO A 18 -13.86 36.52 23.28
N ASP A 19 -14.25 36.22 24.52
CA ASP A 19 -15.64 35.92 24.90
C ASP A 19 -16.51 37.18 25.04
N ARG A 20 -15.91 38.37 24.85
CA ARG A 20 -16.54 39.68 25.01
C ARG A 20 -16.06 40.67 23.95
N THR A 21 -16.77 41.79 23.82
CA THR A 21 -16.29 42.92 23.00
C THR A 21 -15.06 43.54 23.65
N LEU A 22 -14.01 43.76 22.84
CA LEU A 22 -12.76 44.38 23.27
C LEU A 22 -12.75 45.85 22.87
N SER A 23 -12.16 46.69 23.71
CA SER A 23 -11.83 48.07 23.35
C SER A 23 -10.69 48.12 22.33
N TRP A 24 -10.56 49.23 21.62
CA TRP A 24 -9.52 49.38 20.59
C TRP A 24 -8.09 49.22 21.14
N ALA A 25 -7.84 49.72 22.35
CA ALA A 25 -6.55 49.57 23.02
C ALA A 25 -6.26 48.11 23.42
N GLU A 26 -7.27 47.38 23.88
CA GLU A 26 -7.14 45.95 24.18
C GLU A 26 -6.87 45.14 22.90
N LEU A 27 -7.56 45.46 21.80
CA LEU A 27 -7.32 44.83 20.49
C LEU A 27 -5.88 45.04 20.00
N ILE A 28 -5.37 46.27 20.09
CA ILE A 28 -3.97 46.57 19.74
C ILE A 28 -3.00 45.82 20.69
N GLY A 29 -3.31 45.79 21.98
CA GLY A 29 -2.50 45.09 22.99
C GLY A 29 -2.41 43.58 22.74
N GLU A 30 -3.55 42.93 22.48
CA GLU A 30 -3.58 41.51 22.12
C GLU A 30 -2.88 41.25 20.77
N ARG A 31 -3.05 42.15 19.80
CA ARG A 31 -2.34 42.05 18.51
C ARG A 31 -0.81 42.19 18.69
N ALA A 32 -0.35 43.11 19.53
CA ALA A 32 1.07 43.30 19.82
C ALA A 32 1.67 42.10 20.57
N LYS A 33 0.94 41.55 21.56
CA LYS A 33 1.32 40.31 22.25
C LYS A 33 1.40 39.13 21.28
N ALA A 34 0.41 39.01 20.38
CA ALA A 34 0.39 37.98 19.35
C ALA A 34 1.62 38.04 18.45
N LEU A 35 2.00 39.26 18.02
CA LEU A 35 3.17 39.50 17.16
C LEU A 35 4.50 39.27 17.91
N ALA A 36 4.60 39.69 19.16
CA ALA A 36 5.81 39.57 19.97
C ALA A 36 6.09 38.12 20.41
N LEU A 37 5.03 37.36 20.69
CA LEU A 37 5.11 35.95 21.11
C LEU A 37 5.10 34.97 19.92
N HIS A 38 4.93 35.47 18.69
CA HIS A 38 4.69 34.68 17.49
C HIS A 38 5.80 33.67 17.18
N THR A 39 7.07 34.08 17.16
CA THR A 39 8.15 33.22 16.66
C THR A 39 8.59 32.17 17.67
N SER A 40 8.84 32.56 18.91
CA SER A 40 9.31 31.67 19.98
C SER A 40 8.28 30.62 20.39
N GLU A 41 6.99 30.99 20.41
CA GLU A 41 5.93 30.05 20.78
C GLU A 41 5.68 29.07 19.64
N VAL A 42 5.67 29.52 18.38
CA VAL A 42 5.57 28.62 17.21
C VAL A 42 6.65 27.54 17.24
N ASP A 43 7.92 27.91 17.50
CA ASP A 43 9.01 26.94 17.61
C ASP A 43 8.76 25.92 18.74
N ARG A 44 8.37 26.40 19.93
CA ARG A 44 8.03 25.55 21.07
C ARG A 44 6.89 24.58 20.76
N ILE A 45 5.89 25.02 20.00
CA ILE A 45 4.75 24.18 19.60
C ILE A 45 5.18 23.16 18.55
N ILE A 46 5.99 23.55 17.56
CA ILE A 46 6.55 22.65 16.57
C ILE A 46 7.32 21.52 17.28
N GLU A 47 8.19 21.87 18.23
CA GLU A 47 8.90 20.88 19.05
C GLU A 47 7.93 19.98 19.83
N GLY A 48 6.87 20.55 20.41
CA GLY A 48 5.85 19.79 21.14
C GLY A 48 5.10 18.81 20.24
N ILE A 49 4.73 19.24 19.04
CA ILE A 49 4.08 18.40 18.02
C ILE A 49 5.04 17.31 17.55
N GLU A 50 6.30 17.61 17.32
CA GLU A 50 7.31 16.63 16.91
C GLU A 50 7.51 15.56 17.96
N LYS A 51 7.71 15.95 19.23
CA LYS A 51 7.78 15.03 20.38
C LYS A 51 6.52 14.17 20.47
N LYS A 52 5.35 14.75 20.24
CA LYS A 52 4.07 14.03 20.26
C LYS A 52 3.95 13.04 19.09
N LYS A 53 4.32 13.44 17.87
CA LYS A 53 4.37 12.57 16.68
C LYS A 53 5.26 11.37 16.94
N ILE A 54 6.48 11.58 17.44
CA ILE A 54 7.42 10.50 17.76
C ILE A 54 6.81 9.55 18.81
N LYS A 55 6.25 10.10 19.90
CA LYS A 55 5.62 9.29 20.96
C LYS A 55 4.43 8.48 20.43
N ASP A 56 3.58 9.08 19.61
CA ASP A 56 2.42 8.43 19.02
C ASP A 56 2.83 7.34 18.02
N THR A 57 3.86 7.58 17.20
CA THR A 57 4.44 6.56 16.30
C THR A 57 5.02 5.39 17.10
N LEU A 58 5.79 5.65 18.16
CA LEU A 58 6.33 4.59 19.02
C LEU A 58 5.22 3.78 19.69
N ARG A 59 4.18 4.45 20.21
CA ARG A 59 3.00 3.77 20.78
C ARG A 59 2.32 2.90 19.73
N TYR A 60 2.14 3.41 18.50
CA TYR A 60 1.53 2.67 17.41
C TYR A 60 2.33 1.41 17.03
N LEU A 61 3.66 1.55 16.93
CA LEU A 61 4.54 0.42 16.63
C LEU A 61 4.49 -0.65 17.73
N ASP A 62 4.41 -0.25 18.99
CA ASP A 62 4.28 -1.18 20.11
C ASP A 62 2.91 -1.91 20.09
N THR A 63 1.81 -1.16 19.97
CA THR A 63 0.46 -1.74 19.94
C THR A 63 0.22 -2.63 18.71
N HIS A 64 0.87 -2.32 17.58
CA HIS A 64 0.71 -3.04 16.31
C HIS A 64 1.93 -3.89 15.91
N LYS A 65 2.79 -4.25 16.87
CA LYS A 65 4.01 -5.05 16.64
C LYS A 65 3.75 -6.38 15.92
N ALA A 66 2.58 -6.98 16.13
CA ALA A 66 2.18 -8.21 15.46
C ALA A 66 1.85 -8.01 13.96
N LYS A 67 1.38 -6.81 13.58
CA LYS A 67 0.91 -6.47 12.23
C LYS A 67 1.98 -5.79 11.39
N VAL A 68 2.74 -4.88 11.99
CA VAL A 68 3.82 -4.14 11.31
C VAL A 68 5.08 -5.00 11.32
N ARG A 69 5.19 -5.89 10.33
CA ARG A 69 6.40 -6.68 10.09
C ARG A 69 7.16 -6.12 8.89
N ASN A 70 8.42 -5.80 9.11
CA ASN A 70 9.33 -5.41 8.04
C ASN A 70 10.07 -6.65 7.54
N TRP A 71 9.63 -7.20 6.40
CA TRP A 71 10.28 -8.33 5.77
C TRP A 71 11.39 -7.86 4.83
N ASN A 72 12.57 -8.49 4.95
CA ASN A 72 13.70 -8.26 4.05
C ASN A 72 13.95 -9.54 3.23
N PHE A 73 13.24 -9.67 2.10
CA PHE A 73 13.37 -10.83 1.23
C PHE A 73 14.62 -10.70 0.37
N LYS A 74 15.44 -11.75 0.36
CA LYS A 74 16.62 -11.84 -0.51
C LYS A 74 16.19 -12.28 -1.92
N PRO A 75 16.96 -11.93 -2.97
CA PRO A 75 16.79 -12.54 -4.28
C PRO A 75 16.70 -14.07 -4.19
N GLY A 76 15.78 -14.67 -4.94
CA GLY A 76 15.48 -16.10 -4.93
C GLY A 76 14.51 -16.55 -3.83
N SER A 77 14.04 -15.65 -2.97
CA SER A 77 13.02 -15.98 -1.97
C SER A 77 11.65 -16.12 -2.62
N LEU A 78 10.84 -17.09 -2.17
CA LEU A 78 9.44 -17.23 -2.57
C LEU A 78 8.55 -16.33 -1.71
N VAL A 79 7.68 -15.58 -2.38
CA VAL A 79 6.78 -14.60 -1.77
C VAL A 79 5.38 -14.68 -2.37
N LEU A 80 4.38 -14.25 -1.61
CA LEU A 80 3.02 -14.04 -2.08
C LEU A 80 2.77 -12.55 -2.29
N VAL A 81 2.02 -12.23 -3.34
CA VAL A 81 1.63 -10.85 -3.63
C VAL A 81 0.17 -10.64 -3.26
N ARG A 82 -0.08 -9.70 -2.37
CA ARG A 82 -1.43 -9.30 -1.99
C ARG A 82 -2.07 -8.48 -3.11
N ASN A 83 -3.25 -8.88 -3.58
CA ASN A 83 -3.98 -8.12 -4.59
C ASN A 83 -4.80 -7.00 -3.94
N THR A 84 -4.29 -5.77 -4.03
CA THR A 84 -4.89 -4.58 -3.41
C THR A 84 -6.17 -4.11 -4.10
N ALA A 85 -6.32 -4.24 -5.43
CA ALA A 85 -7.59 -3.85 -6.08
C ALA A 85 -8.73 -4.81 -5.75
N ILE A 86 -8.46 -6.12 -5.71
CA ILE A 86 -9.45 -7.09 -5.25
C ILE A 86 -9.86 -6.77 -3.81
N GLU A 87 -8.91 -6.33 -2.97
CA GLU A 87 -9.23 -5.92 -1.61
C GLU A 87 -10.22 -4.74 -1.55
N LYS A 88 -10.11 -3.77 -2.45
CA LYS A 88 -11.01 -2.60 -2.50
C LYS A 88 -12.34 -2.88 -3.22
N SER A 89 -12.45 -3.98 -3.96
CA SER A 89 -13.63 -4.33 -4.76
C SER A 89 -14.82 -4.86 -3.92
N LEU A 90 -16.04 -4.60 -4.38
CA LEU A 90 -17.27 -5.09 -3.72
C LEU A 90 -17.42 -6.62 -3.84
N ASN A 91 -16.95 -7.21 -4.96
CA ASN A 91 -17.01 -8.65 -5.24
C ASN A 91 -15.80 -9.43 -4.69
N ARG A 92 -15.08 -8.87 -3.72
CA ARG A 92 -13.85 -9.44 -3.15
C ARG A 92 -13.99 -10.86 -2.60
N LYS A 93 -15.17 -11.24 -2.11
CA LYS A 93 -15.39 -12.52 -1.40
C LYS A 93 -15.07 -13.74 -2.27
N LEU A 94 -15.28 -13.62 -3.59
CA LEU A 94 -15.12 -14.72 -4.54
C LEU A 94 -13.76 -14.70 -5.25
N LYS A 95 -12.94 -13.66 -5.06
CA LYS A 95 -11.69 -13.47 -5.79
C LYS A 95 -10.46 -13.84 -4.95
N PRO A 96 -9.37 -14.33 -5.56
CA PRO A 96 -8.15 -14.68 -4.84
C PRO A 96 -7.53 -13.44 -4.20
N ARG A 97 -7.23 -13.52 -2.89
CA ARG A 97 -6.65 -12.40 -2.12
C ARG A 97 -5.14 -12.26 -2.33
N PHE A 98 -4.47 -13.39 -2.54
CA PHE A 98 -3.04 -13.45 -2.79
C PHE A 98 -2.84 -14.09 -4.16
N LEU A 99 -2.00 -13.46 -4.96
CA LEU A 99 -1.48 -14.05 -6.17
C LEU A 99 -0.35 -15.02 -5.80
N GLY A 100 -0.06 -15.93 -6.73
CA GLY A 100 0.75 -17.12 -6.52
C GLY A 100 2.13 -16.89 -5.91
N PRO A 101 2.87 -17.97 -5.66
CA PRO A 101 4.23 -17.87 -5.18
C PRO A 101 5.12 -17.27 -6.28
N CYS A 102 5.55 -16.03 -6.09
CA CYS A 102 6.49 -15.33 -6.94
C CYS A 102 7.91 -15.45 -6.38
N ILE A 103 8.91 -15.32 -7.24
CA ILE A 103 10.32 -15.30 -6.91
C ILE A 103 10.78 -13.84 -6.83
N VAL A 104 11.48 -13.49 -5.76
CA VAL A 104 12.11 -12.17 -5.66
C VAL A 104 13.31 -12.11 -6.59
N VAL A 105 13.30 -11.22 -7.58
CA VAL A 105 14.44 -11.01 -8.47
C VAL A 105 15.40 -10.00 -7.84
N ARG A 106 14.88 -8.81 -7.52
CA ARG A 106 15.68 -7.72 -6.96
C ARG A 106 14.83 -6.82 -6.07
N ARG A 107 15.48 -6.19 -5.08
CA ARG A 107 14.86 -5.16 -4.23
C ARG A 107 15.40 -3.79 -4.63
N THR A 108 14.52 -2.81 -4.76
CA THR A 108 14.88 -1.43 -5.06
C THR A 108 15.32 -0.68 -3.81
N ILE A 109 16.00 0.47 -4.00
CA ILE A 109 16.43 1.34 -2.91
C ILE A 109 15.23 1.86 -2.11
N GLY A 110 14.10 2.13 -2.78
CA GLY A 110 12.82 2.52 -2.16
C GLY A 110 12.10 1.38 -1.42
N GLY A 111 12.65 0.17 -1.43
CA GLY A 111 12.13 -0.97 -0.69
C GLY A 111 11.09 -1.82 -1.42
N SER A 112 10.68 -1.43 -2.64
CA SER A 112 9.83 -2.22 -3.53
C SER A 112 10.59 -3.42 -4.11
N TYR A 113 9.84 -4.41 -4.60
CA TYR A 113 10.39 -5.65 -5.13
C TYR A 113 10.05 -5.79 -6.62
N VAL A 114 11.03 -6.21 -7.40
CA VAL A 114 10.82 -6.78 -8.74
C VAL A 114 10.66 -8.27 -8.55
N LEU A 115 9.52 -8.80 -8.99
CA LEU A 115 9.14 -10.19 -8.80
C LEU A 115 9.03 -10.89 -10.16
N ALA A 116 9.29 -12.19 -10.16
CA ALA A 116 9.01 -13.07 -11.28
C ALA A 116 8.02 -14.16 -10.85
N GLU A 117 7.22 -14.63 -11.78
CA GLU A 117 6.45 -15.85 -11.60
C GLU A 117 7.36 -17.09 -11.64
N MET A 118 6.81 -18.27 -11.31
CA MET A 118 7.59 -19.52 -11.24
C MET A 118 8.10 -20.00 -12.59
N ASP A 119 7.45 -19.60 -13.67
CA ASP A 119 7.86 -19.84 -15.05
C ASP A 119 9.06 -18.96 -15.48
N GLY A 120 9.42 -17.95 -14.68
CA GLY A 120 10.45 -16.97 -14.98
C GLY A 120 9.93 -15.66 -15.54
N SER A 121 8.63 -15.53 -15.80
CA SER A 121 8.03 -14.30 -16.32
C SER A 121 8.14 -13.17 -15.30
N VAL A 122 8.83 -12.08 -15.64
CA VAL A 122 9.02 -10.95 -14.74
C VAL A 122 7.80 -10.03 -14.77
N LEU A 123 7.33 -9.66 -13.59
CA LEU A 123 6.29 -8.65 -13.44
C LEU A 123 6.82 -7.29 -13.89
N GLN A 124 6.14 -6.69 -14.86
CA GLN A 124 6.50 -5.38 -15.42
C GLN A 124 6.51 -4.28 -14.36
N ASN A 125 5.58 -4.36 -13.39
CA ASN A 125 5.47 -3.37 -12.33
C ASN A 125 6.21 -3.82 -11.06
N LYS A 126 6.91 -2.87 -10.44
CA LYS A 126 7.45 -3.03 -9.10
C LYS A 126 6.31 -3.23 -8.10
N ILE A 127 6.52 -4.06 -7.08
CA ILE A 127 5.51 -4.31 -6.05
C ILE A 127 5.99 -3.71 -4.72
N ALA A 128 5.12 -2.89 -4.12
CA ALA A 128 5.42 -2.26 -2.84
C ALA A 128 5.60 -3.30 -1.72
N ALA A 129 6.52 -3.04 -0.78
CA ALA A 129 6.89 -3.97 0.27
C ALA A 129 5.71 -4.46 1.13
N PHE A 130 4.71 -3.61 1.37
CA PHE A 130 3.54 -3.95 2.19
C PHE A 130 2.56 -4.93 1.50
N CYS A 131 2.69 -5.11 0.18
CA CYS A 131 1.95 -6.10 -0.60
C CYS A 131 2.63 -7.47 -0.59
N VAL A 132 3.89 -7.58 -0.18
CA VAL A 132 4.69 -8.81 -0.29
C VAL A 132 4.72 -9.57 1.04
N TYR A 133 4.35 -10.85 1.00
CA TYR A 133 4.28 -11.73 2.18
C TYR A 133 5.17 -12.96 1.98
N PRO A 134 5.72 -13.56 3.06
CA PRO A 134 6.50 -14.78 2.92
C PRO A 134 5.64 -15.93 2.41
N TYR A 135 6.13 -16.68 1.41
CA TYR A 135 5.50 -17.93 1.00
C TYR A 135 6.09 -19.11 1.79
N HIS A 136 5.24 -19.80 2.56
CA HIS A 136 5.64 -20.99 3.30
C HIS A 136 5.40 -22.25 2.45
N ALA A 137 6.41 -22.62 1.66
CA ALA A 137 6.35 -23.82 0.83
C ALA A 137 6.24 -25.10 1.66
N ARG A 138 5.36 -26.02 1.25
CA ARG A 138 5.20 -27.34 1.91
C ARG A 138 6.39 -28.28 1.67
N ARG A 139 7.13 -28.06 0.58
CA ARG A 139 8.31 -28.84 0.18
C ARG A 139 9.44 -27.88 -0.22
N LYS A 140 10.69 -28.32 -0.07
CA LYS A 140 11.86 -27.53 -0.50
C LYS A 140 11.90 -27.50 -2.04
N ILE A 141 11.75 -26.31 -2.61
CA ILE A 141 11.90 -26.06 -4.05
C ILE A 141 13.34 -25.58 -4.27
N LYS A 142 14.08 -26.26 -5.15
CA LYS A 142 15.41 -25.80 -5.57
C LYS A 142 15.23 -24.81 -6.70
N LEU A 143 15.61 -23.57 -6.47
CA LEU A 143 15.70 -22.55 -7.51
C LEU A 143 17.10 -22.54 -8.11
N PRO A 144 17.26 -22.17 -9.39
CA PRO A 144 18.58 -21.97 -9.98
C PRO A 144 19.32 -20.84 -9.26
N ASP A 145 20.63 -21.01 -9.05
CA ASP A 145 21.47 -20.01 -8.36
C ASP A 145 21.56 -18.70 -9.17
N ASN A 146 21.43 -18.78 -10.50
CA ASN A 146 21.40 -17.64 -11.41
C ASN A 146 19.97 -17.33 -11.85
N LEU A 147 19.34 -16.33 -11.21
CA LEU A 147 17.99 -15.89 -11.57
C LEU A 147 17.91 -15.29 -12.99
N THR A 148 18.99 -14.69 -13.47
CA THR A 148 19.10 -14.13 -14.82
C THR A 148 18.82 -15.17 -15.92
N GLY A 149 19.25 -16.41 -15.70
CA GLY A 149 19.00 -17.51 -16.64
C GLY A 149 17.55 -18.02 -16.62
N LEU A 150 16.79 -17.73 -15.55
CA LEU A 150 15.38 -18.08 -15.43
C LEU A 150 14.48 -16.98 -16.03
N THR A 151 14.83 -15.72 -15.80
CA THR A 151 14.03 -14.58 -16.25
C THR A 151 14.24 -14.22 -17.72
N GLY A 152 15.37 -14.63 -18.30
CA GLY A 152 15.74 -14.27 -19.68
C GLY A 152 16.06 -12.78 -19.89
N LEU A 153 15.80 -11.93 -18.90
CA LEU A 153 16.09 -10.50 -18.93
C LEU A 153 17.58 -10.20 -18.70
N SER A 154 18.08 -9.24 -19.46
CA SER A 154 19.37 -8.59 -19.25
C SER A 154 19.35 -7.67 -18.03
N GLU A 155 20.52 -7.38 -17.45
CA GLU A 155 20.61 -6.44 -16.31
C GLU A 155 20.09 -5.04 -16.67
N GLY A 156 20.23 -4.61 -17.93
CA GLY A 156 19.74 -3.32 -18.40
C GLY A 156 18.21 -3.20 -18.36
N GLU A 157 17.48 -4.24 -18.77
CA GLU A 157 16.01 -4.27 -18.72
C GLU A 157 15.50 -4.27 -17.27
N LEU A 158 16.22 -4.94 -16.37
CA LEU A 158 15.96 -4.88 -14.93
C LEU A 158 16.16 -3.48 -14.37
N GLU A 159 17.22 -2.78 -14.80
CA GLU A 159 17.48 -1.40 -14.40
C GLU A 159 16.42 -0.43 -14.92
N GLU A 160 15.92 -0.62 -16.13
CA GLU A 160 14.80 0.17 -16.68
C GLU A 160 13.52 -0.01 -15.85
N ILE A 161 13.18 -1.23 -15.43
CA ILE A 161 12.03 -1.47 -14.53
C ILE A 161 12.24 -0.80 -13.17
N ILE A 162 13.48 -0.83 -12.66
CA ILE A 162 13.82 -0.21 -11.37
C ILE A 162 13.68 1.30 -11.45
N ASN A 163 14.21 1.92 -12.51
CA ASN A 163 14.23 3.38 -12.71
C ASN A 163 12.94 3.91 -13.34
N GLY A 164 12.05 3.03 -13.81
CA GLY A 164 10.73 3.38 -14.31
C GLY A 164 9.86 4.04 -13.26
N PRO A 165 8.66 4.54 -13.64
CA PRO A 165 7.76 5.23 -12.73
C PRO A 165 7.47 4.42 -11.46
N GLU A 166 7.18 5.11 -10.36
CA GLU A 166 6.74 4.43 -9.15
C GLU A 166 5.49 3.59 -9.44
N PRO A 167 5.36 2.42 -8.80
CA PRO A 167 4.21 1.59 -9.04
C PRO A 167 2.95 2.35 -8.62
N ASP A 168 2.03 2.51 -9.57
CA ASP A 168 0.70 2.99 -9.26
C ASP A 168 0.03 2.02 -8.28
N ASP A 169 -0.88 2.50 -7.44
CA ASP A 169 -1.63 1.67 -6.47
C ASP A 169 -2.51 0.61 -7.16
N THR A 170 -2.59 0.69 -8.49
CA THR A 170 -3.19 -0.27 -9.40
C THR A 170 -2.37 -1.57 -9.39
N PRO A 171 -2.93 -2.69 -8.90
CA PRO A 171 -2.20 -3.94 -8.78
C PRO A 171 -1.75 -4.45 -10.15
N PRO A 172 -0.80 -5.40 -10.16
CA PRO A 172 -0.38 -6.03 -11.40
C PRO A 172 -1.59 -6.58 -12.14
N VAL A 173 -1.60 -6.35 -13.45
CA VAL A 173 -2.40 -7.07 -14.43
C VAL A 173 -2.51 -8.52 -14.01
N GLU A 174 -3.71 -9.07 -14.09
CA GLU A 174 -4.06 -10.44 -13.71
C GLU A 174 -2.89 -11.38 -14.01
N LEU A 175 -2.19 -11.80 -12.96
CA LEU A 175 -1.20 -12.86 -13.08
C LEU A 175 -1.94 -14.06 -13.64
N ARG A 176 -1.50 -14.55 -14.79
CA ARG A 176 -2.22 -15.52 -15.58
C ARG A 176 -2.30 -16.84 -14.81
N THR A 177 -3.35 -16.99 -14.03
CA THR A 177 -3.72 -18.28 -13.48
C THR A 177 -4.42 -19.05 -14.57
N GLU A 178 -3.69 -19.55 -15.57
CA GLU A 178 -4.18 -20.60 -16.48
C GLU A 178 -4.34 -21.91 -15.67
N GLY A 179 -5.39 -21.95 -14.86
CA GLY A 179 -6.23 -23.13 -14.79
C GLY A 179 -7.49 -22.74 -15.54
N THR A 180 -7.67 -23.24 -16.75
CA THR A 180 -8.90 -23.09 -17.54
C THR A 180 -10.11 -23.38 -16.64
N ILE A 181 -10.80 -22.32 -16.21
CA ILE A 181 -12.19 -22.43 -15.84
C ILE A 181 -12.88 -22.24 -17.18
N GLU A 182 -13.37 -23.33 -17.77
CA GLU A 182 -14.35 -23.22 -18.84
C GLU A 182 -15.50 -22.38 -18.26
N GLU A 183 -15.68 -21.18 -18.79
CA GLU A 183 -16.90 -20.42 -18.52
C GLU A 183 -18.04 -21.26 -19.06
N LEU A 184 -18.85 -21.82 -18.16
CA LEU A 184 -20.15 -22.35 -18.55
C LEU A 184 -20.91 -21.19 -19.22
N PRO A 185 -21.43 -21.39 -20.45
CA PRO A 185 -22.09 -20.33 -21.18
C PRO A 185 -23.24 -19.73 -20.36
N ALA A 186 -23.34 -18.40 -20.37
CA ALA A 186 -24.25 -17.61 -19.54
C ALA A 186 -25.75 -17.80 -19.89
N GLU A 187 -26.06 -18.59 -20.92
CA GLU A 187 -27.42 -18.82 -21.39
C GLU A 187 -27.65 -20.33 -21.51
N ILE A 188 -28.45 -20.88 -20.60
CA ILE A 188 -29.14 -22.14 -20.85
C ILE A 188 -30.24 -21.79 -21.85
N PRO A 189 -30.30 -22.42 -23.05
CA PRO A 189 -31.44 -22.24 -23.93
C PRO A 189 -32.69 -22.70 -23.19
N GLU A 190 -33.60 -21.77 -22.93
CA GLU A 190 -34.98 -22.09 -22.59
C GLU A 190 -35.60 -22.72 -23.84
N ASP A 191 -35.62 -24.06 -23.90
CA ASP A 191 -36.63 -24.89 -24.58
C ASP A 191 -36.07 -26.28 -24.85
N GLU A 192 -36.25 -27.20 -23.90
CA GLU A 192 -36.71 -28.55 -24.23
C GLU A 192 -37.64 -29.01 -23.10
N GLY A 193 -38.95 -28.98 -23.39
CA GLY A 193 -39.99 -29.39 -22.47
C GLY A 193 -39.82 -30.85 -22.04
N TRP A 194 -40.10 -31.13 -20.77
CA TRP A 194 -40.31 -32.50 -20.32
C TRP A 194 -41.52 -33.10 -21.03
N SER A 195 -41.28 -33.87 -22.09
CA SER A 195 -42.24 -34.84 -22.59
C SER A 195 -42.39 -35.94 -21.53
N SER A 196 -43.51 -35.91 -20.82
CA SER A 196 -43.94 -37.05 -20.00
C SER A 196 -44.47 -38.12 -20.94
N THR A 197 -43.66 -39.14 -21.23
CA THR A 197 -44.16 -40.37 -21.82
C THR A 197 -44.66 -41.26 -20.69
N SER A 198 -45.99 -41.31 -20.54
CA SER A 198 -46.69 -42.29 -19.73
C SER A 198 -47.11 -43.45 -20.64
N GLU A 199 -46.55 -44.63 -20.44
CA GLU A 199 -46.93 -45.96 -21.01
C GLU A 199 -46.05 -46.97 -20.24
N GLU A 200 -46.49 -48.02 -19.54
CA GLU A 200 -47.78 -48.68 -19.25
C GLU A 200 -47.76 -49.19 -17.79
#